data_AF-F2PRQ5-F1
#
_entry.id   AF-F2PRQ5-F1
#
_cell.length_a   1.000
_cell.length_b   1.000
_cell.length_c   1.000
_cell.angle_alpha   90.00
_cell.angle_beta   90.00
_cell.angle_gamma   90.00
#
_symmetry.space_group_name_H-M   'P 1'
#
loop_
_entity.id
_entity.type
_entity.pdbx_description
1 polymer ?
#
loop_
_entity_poly.entity_id
_entity_poly.type
_entity_poly.pdbx_seq_one_letter_code
_entity_poly.pdbx_strand_id
1 'polypeptide(L)'
;MLVGDRTTPGYPLELHEELAYEPTRKGAFTGRLTVSGQTMRVLRSLSTNGSLFSWTACRCILASLVCYILLVQYCRVRSHRDPTSAFFDVRKGYQPVYSRFQASKGASFIRYINAVASSANAITIKPLGDRNSIFCVGIVSIARKDVSYIEATVGSLLMDLSPREREDLYLILFIPHVDPTIHPSFESKWISAMTDRVLLYNVTAAEIDHLRELENEGGSFREKGLFDYVYLLKACQEIGAPHTIMVEDDVLEMDGWYHRTKQALVDADRQTSRLGASLYLYLRLFYTQGLLGWNSEEWFIYLLCSVAVIAAIWGTLVTTRRSSILGKAS
;
A
#
# COMPACT_ATOMS: atom_id res chain seq x y z
N MET A 1 -1.05 -9.16 -12.54
CA MET A 1 -1.74 -10.25 -13.24
C MET A 1 -1.38 -11.53 -12.51
N LEU A 2 -2.29 -12.02 -11.66
CA LEU A 2 -2.31 -13.37 -11.14
C LEU A 2 -3.69 -13.91 -11.46
N VAL A 3 -3.69 -15.04 -12.17
CA VAL A 3 -4.86 -15.77 -12.62
C VAL A 3 -5.42 -16.53 -11.42
N GLY A 4 -6.68 -16.29 -11.10
CA GLY A 4 -7.45 -17.03 -10.10
C GLY A 4 -8.86 -17.19 -10.60
N ASP A 5 -9.10 -18.33 -11.26
CA ASP A 5 -10.40 -18.79 -11.73
C ASP A 5 -11.33 -19.07 -10.52
N ARG A 6 -12.50 -18.42 -10.48
CA ARG A 6 -13.64 -18.87 -9.68
C ARG A 6 -14.94 -18.48 -10.36
N THR A 7 -15.60 -19.51 -10.88
CA THR A 7 -16.99 -19.51 -11.31
C THR A 7 -17.93 -19.71 -10.11
N THR A 8 -18.97 -18.85 -10.04
CA THR A 8 -20.31 -19.03 -9.42
C THR A 8 -20.55 -18.88 -7.88
N PRO A 9 -21.79 -18.50 -7.46
CA PRO A 9 -22.06 -17.58 -6.32
C PRO A 9 -22.87 -18.16 -5.12
N GLY A 10 -22.87 -17.46 -3.98
CA GLY A 10 -23.88 -17.59 -2.88
C GLY A 10 -23.36 -17.77 -1.44
N TYR A 11 -23.74 -16.85 -0.53
CA TYR A 11 -23.49 -16.71 0.94
C TYR A 11 -23.79 -17.93 1.87
N PRO A 12 -23.57 -17.92 3.23
CA PRO A 12 -22.68 -17.15 4.14
C PRO A 12 -21.85 -18.01 5.18
N LEU A 13 -20.90 -17.35 5.89
CA LEU A 13 -20.27 -17.63 7.22
C LEU A 13 -20.36 -19.04 7.87
N GLU A 14 -19.22 -19.73 8.08
CA GLU A 14 -18.62 -20.10 9.40
C GLU A 14 -17.45 -21.11 9.31
N LEU A 15 -16.57 -21.00 10.32
CA LEU A 15 -15.47 -21.81 10.87
C LEU A 15 -14.98 -23.17 10.30
N HIS A 16 -13.63 -23.26 10.28
CA HIS A 16 -12.72 -24.40 10.57
C HIS A 16 -12.69 -25.69 9.71
N GLU A 17 -11.52 -25.96 9.10
CA GLU A 17 -10.70 -27.19 9.27
C GLU A 17 -9.37 -27.01 8.49
N GLU A 18 -8.24 -26.81 9.17
CA GLU A 18 -7.20 -27.83 9.43
C GLU A 18 -6.59 -28.50 8.19
N LEU A 19 -5.35 -28.11 7.84
CA LEU A 19 -4.39 -29.00 7.18
C LEU A 19 -3.04 -28.86 7.90
N ALA A 20 -2.81 -29.81 8.81
CA ALA A 20 -1.57 -30.02 9.53
C ALA A 20 -0.47 -30.53 8.58
N TYR A 21 0.73 -29.98 8.74
CA TYR A 21 1.95 -30.44 8.06
C TYR A 21 2.84 -31.16 9.09
N GLU A 22 2.98 -32.48 8.95
CA GLU A 22 3.91 -33.32 9.71
C GLU A 22 5.36 -33.14 9.22
N PRO A 23 6.36 -33.04 10.12
CA PRO A 23 7.76 -33.16 9.74
C PRO A 23 8.25 -34.61 9.81
N THR A 24 8.68 -35.12 8.66
CA THR A 24 9.33 -36.42 8.47
C THR A 24 10.62 -36.63 9.27
N ARG A 25 10.76 -37.84 9.83
CA ARG A 25 11.95 -38.45 10.43
C ARG A 25 13.18 -38.45 9.51
N LYS A 26 14.34 -38.12 10.07
CA LYS A 26 15.68 -38.65 9.73
C LYS A 26 16.40 -38.80 11.08
N GLY A 27 16.94 -39.93 11.52
CA GLY A 27 17.71 -40.98 10.85
C GLY A 27 18.92 -41.20 11.76
N ALA A 28 18.86 -42.19 12.65
CA ALA A 28 19.92 -42.47 13.63
C ALA A 28 21.14 -43.08 12.94
N PHE A 29 22.31 -42.48 13.13
CA PHE A 29 23.59 -43.05 12.74
C PHE A 29 24.35 -43.49 13.99
N THR A 30 24.41 -44.80 14.23
CA THR A 30 25.21 -45.42 15.29
C THR A 30 26.64 -45.67 14.77
N GLY A 31 27.56 -44.77 15.12
CA GLY A 31 29.00 -44.97 14.95
C GLY A 31 29.64 -45.36 16.28
N ARG A 32 30.05 -46.64 16.41
CA ARG A 32 30.81 -47.16 17.54
C ARG A 32 32.30 -46.86 17.28
N LEU A 33 32.90 -45.96 18.07
CA LEU A 33 34.33 -45.67 18.02
C LEU A 33 34.99 -46.07 19.36
N THR A 34 35.90 -47.02 19.23
CA THR A 34 36.78 -47.59 20.26
C THR A 34 37.69 -46.52 20.86
N VAL A 35 37.69 -46.44 22.19
CA VAL A 35 38.57 -45.57 22.97
C VAL A 35 39.93 -46.25 23.12
N SER A 36 40.96 -45.74 22.46
CA SER A 36 42.36 -46.00 22.79
C SER A 36 42.90 -44.80 23.56
N GLY A 37 43.49 -45.08 24.73
CA GLY A 37 43.85 -44.09 25.72
C GLY A 37 44.99 -43.17 25.28
N GLN A 38 44.73 -41.86 25.34
CA GLN A 38 45.75 -40.82 25.57
C GLN A 38 45.07 -39.44 25.75
N THR A 39 44.36 -39.23 26.86
CA THR A 39 43.90 -37.87 27.26
C THR A 39 43.88 -37.70 28.78
N MET A 40 44.93 -38.16 29.46
CA MET A 40 45.15 -37.85 30.87
C MET A 40 45.89 -36.51 31.02
N ARG A 41 45.26 -35.37 30.64
CA ARG A 41 45.76 -34.03 31.06
C ARG A 41 44.85 -32.80 30.86
N VAL A 42 43.53 -32.94 30.66
CA VAL A 42 42.64 -31.74 30.56
C VAL A 42 41.53 -31.70 31.63
N LEU A 43 41.43 -32.71 32.51
CA LEU A 43 40.43 -32.74 33.59
C LEU A 43 40.97 -32.31 34.95
N ARG A 44 41.70 -31.18 35.00
CA ARG A 44 42.01 -30.47 36.26
C ARG A 44 41.79 -28.97 36.11
N SER A 45 40.54 -28.56 35.91
CA SER A 45 40.09 -27.21 36.33
C SER A 45 38.58 -27.14 36.58
N LEU A 46 37.95 -28.23 37.03
CA LEU A 46 36.57 -28.23 37.51
C LEU A 46 36.57 -28.41 39.03
N SER A 47 37.17 -27.44 39.73
CA SER A 47 36.94 -27.25 41.16
C SER A 47 37.13 -25.79 41.53
N THR A 48 36.13 -24.97 41.23
CA THR A 48 35.83 -23.80 42.04
C THR A 48 34.32 -23.72 42.21
N ASN A 49 33.86 -24.19 43.36
CA ASN A 49 32.59 -23.77 43.95
C ASN A 49 32.58 -22.23 44.01
N GLY A 50 31.69 -21.62 43.23
CA GLY A 50 31.40 -20.20 43.24
C GLY A 50 30.13 -20.02 42.41
N SER A 51 29.09 -19.48 43.03
CA SER A 51 27.71 -19.50 42.53
C SER A 51 27.60 -19.30 41.01
N LEU A 52 26.96 -20.25 40.31
CA LEU A 52 26.53 -20.09 38.91
C LEU A 52 25.63 -18.86 38.69
N PHE A 53 25.19 -18.25 39.80
CA PHE A 53 24.39 -17.04 39.86
C PHE A 53 25.15 -15.96 40.63
N SER A 54 25.96 -15.16 39.92
CA SER A 54 26.46 -13.91 40.46
C SER A 54 25.35 -12.87 40.41
N TRP A 55 25.14 -12.11 41.49
CA TRP A 55 24.08 -11.11 41.58
C TRP A 55 24.08 -10.08 40.42
N THR A 56 25.25 -9.80 39.85
CA THR A 56 25.41 -8.97 38.64
C THR A 56 24.89 -9.67 37.39
N ALA A 57 25.16 -10.97 37.20
CA ALA A 57 24.60 -11.75 36.11
C ALA A 57 23.07 -11.84 36.18
N CYS A 58 22.50 -11.94 37.39
CA CYS A 58 21.06 -11.91 37.61
C CYS A 58 20.46 -10.57 37.17
N ARG A 59 21.10 -9.45 37.54
CA ARG A 59 20.69 -8.10 37.14
C ARG A 59 20.78 -7.90 35.64
N CYS A 60 21.84 -8.40 34.99
CA CYS A 60 21.97 -8.34 33.54
C CYS A 60 20.87 -9.15 32.83
N ILE A 61 20.59 -10.38 33.27
CA ILE A 61 19.51 -11.21 32.70
C ILE A 61 18.15 -10.53 32.90
N LEU A 62 17.89 -10.00 34.10
CA LEU A 62 16.65 -9.29 34.38
C LEU A 62 16.51 -8.04 33.50
N ALA A 63 17.57 -7.25 33.35
CA ALA A 63 17.58 -6.08 32.47
C ALA A 63 17.33 -6.48 31.01
N SER A 64 17.99 -7.53 30.51
CA SER A 64 17.75 -8.05 29.16
C SER A 64 16.33 -8.55 28.97
N LEU A 65 15.74 -9.23 29.96
CA LEU A 65 14.36 -9.69 29.92
C LEU A 65 13.38 -8.52 29.89
N VAL A 66 13.61 -7.47 30.70
CA VAL A 66 12.83 -6.24 30.67
C VAL A 66 12.93 -5.56 29.31
N CYS A 67 14.14 -5.41 28.75
CA CYS A 67 14.34 -4.86 27.41
C CYS A 67 13.60 -5.68 26.34
N TYR A 68 13.65 -7.02 26.44
CA TYR A 68 12.95 -7.90 25.50
C TYR A 68 11.42 -7.75 25.61
N ILE A 69 10.87 -7.70 26.82
CA ILE A 69 9.43 -7.47 27.04
C ILE A 69 9.02 -6.10 26.47
N LEU A 70 9.80 -5.04 26.72
CA LEU A 70 9.54 -3.71 26.16
C LEU A 70 9.56 -3.73 24.63
N LEU A 71 10.50 -4.44 24.03
CA LEU A 71 10.57 -4.61 22.58
C LEU A 71 9.37 -5.37 22.02
N VAL A 72 8.95 -6.47 22.67
CA VAL A 72 7.74 -7.22 22.31
C VAL A 72 6.50 -6.33 22.39
N GLN A 73 6.36 -5.53 23.45
CA GLN A 73 5.23 -4.59 23.58
C GLN A 73 5.28 -3.49 22.53
N TYR A 74 6.47 -2.95 22.25
CA TYR A 74 6.67 -1.98 21.18
C TYR A 74 6.24 -2.54 19.81
N CYS A 75 6.71 -3.74 19.46
CA CYS A 75 6.31 -4.42 18.22
C CYS A 75 4.80 -4.71 18.21
N ARG A 76 4.22 -5.14 19.32
CA ARG A 76 2.77 -5.37 19.43
C ARG A 76 1.96 -4.11 19.16
N VAL A 77 2.38 -2.96 19.68
CA VAL A 77 1.69 -1.68 19.48
C VAL A 77 1.93 -1.14 18.07
N ARG A 78 3.13 -1.30 17.51
CA ARG A 78 3.48 -0.68 16.22
C ARG A 78 3.07 -1.52 15.00
N SER A 79 3.12 -2.84 15.13
CA SER A 79 2.96 -3.77 14.00
C SER A 79 1.57 -4.43 13.94
N HIS A 80 0.62 -4.02 14.77
CA HIS A 80 -0.74 -4.57 14.75
C HIS A 80 -1.50 -4.34 13.42
N ARG A 81 -1.02 -3.43 12.57
CA ARG A 81 -1.56 -3.16 11.23
C ARG A 81 -0.82 -3.84 10.09
N ASP A 82 0.31 -4.49 10.38
CA ASP A 82 1.12 -5.17 9.39
C ASP A 82 0.65 -6.64 9.29
N PRO A 83 0.02 -7.06 8.16
CA PRO A 83 -0.51 -8.42 8.00
C PRO A 83 0.59 -9.49 7.98
N THR A 84 1.85 -9.11 7.81
CA THR A 84 3.00 -10.03 7.88
C THR A 84 3.60 -10.16 9.28
N SER A 85 3.14 -9.34 10.23
CA SER A 85 3.61 -9.38 11.61
C SER A 85 2.91 -10.46 12.43
N ALA A 86 3.66 -11.13 13.31
CA ALA A 86 3.09 -12.00 14.34
C ALA A 86 2.14 -11.27 15.31
N PHE A 87 2.16 -9.94 15.34
CA PHE A 87 1.29 -9.11 16.19
C PHE A 87 0.07 -8.55 15.45
N PHE A 88 -0.19 -8.97 14.21
CA PHE A 88 -1.30 -8.47 13.42
C PHE A 88 -2.65 -8.69 14.12
N ASP A 89 -3.48 -7.66 14.16
CA ASP A 89 -4.85 -7.73 14.67
C ASP A 89 -5.82 -7.36 13.54
N VAL A 90 -6.45 -8.36 12.94
CA VAL A 90 -7.40 -8.20 11.81
C VAL A 90 -8.48 -7.15 12.11
N ARG A 91 -8.94 -7.04 13.36
CA ARG A 91 -10.02 -6.11 13.75
C ARG A 91 -9.58 -4.65 13.77
N LYS A 92 -8.27 -4.40 13.91
CA LYS A 92 -7.67 -3.05 14.00
C LYS A 92 -6.85 -2.70 12.76
N GLY A 93 -6.22 -3.71 12.17
CA GLY A 93 -5.28 -3.59 11.05
C GLY A 93 -5.94 -3.04 9.80
N TYR A 94 -7.15 -3.49 9.51
CA TYR A 94 -7.91 -3.04 8.34
C TYR A 94 -8.82 -1.84 8.59
N GLN A 95 -8.72 -1.17 9.75
CA GLN A 95 -9.51 0.03 9.98
C GLN A 95 -9.01 1.17 9.08
N PRO A 96 -9.83 1.65 8.13
CA PRO A 96 -9.43 2.67 7.16
C PRO A 96 -9.57 4.07 7.78
N VAL A 97 -8.86 4.34 8.88
CA VAL A 97 -8.99 5.59 9.64
C VAL A 97 -8.67 6.80 8.76
N TYR A 98 -7.54 6.75 8.05
CA TYR A 98 -7.11 7.83 7.16
C TYR A 98 -8.01 7.96 5.93
N SER A 99 -8.29 6.85 5.24
CA SER A 99 -9.14 6.88 4.04
C SER A 99 -10.58 7.32 4.34
N ARG A 100 -11.16 6.92 5.49
CA ARG A 100 -12.48 7.44 5.92
C ARG A 100 -12.45 8.93 6.17
N PHE A 101 -11.40 9.42 6.82
CA PHE A 101 -11.22 10.86 7.05
C PHE A 101 -11.15 11.62 5.72
N GLN A 102 -10.29 11.18 4.78
CA GLN A 102 -10.17 11.79 3.46
C GLN A 102 -11.46 11.72 2.65
N ALA A 103 -12.15 10.57 2.64
CA ALA A 103 -13.42 10.43 1.94
C ALA A 103 -14.46 11.43 2.45
N SER A 104 -14.56 11.57 3.78
CA SER A 104 -15.49 12.52 4.40
C SER A 104 -15.13 13.97 4.07
N LYS A 105 -13.84 14.32 4.09
CA LYS A 105 -13.33 15.66 3.76
C LYS A 105 -13.63 16.00 2.29
N GLY A 106 -13.30 15.10 1.37
CA GLY A 106 -13.51 15.24 -0.08
C GLY A 106 -14.98 15.35 -0.44
N ALA A 107 -15.83 14.45 0.07
CA ALA A 107 -17.27 14.50 -0.18
C ALA A 107 -17.90 15.79 0.37
N SER A 108 -17.49 16.25 1.55
CA SER A 108 -17.99 17.52 2.11
C SER A 108 -17.62 18.73 1.25
N PHE A 109 -16.40 18.73 0.69
CA PHE A 109 -15.95 19.74 -0.25
C PHE A 109 -16.80 19.76 -1.53
N ILE A 110 -17.06 18.60 -2.15
CA ILE A 110 -17.91 18.52 -3.33
C ILE A 110 -19.34 18.97 -3.04
N ARG A 111 -19.93 18.60 -1.89
CA ARG A 111 -21.27 19.07 -1.50
C ARG A 111 -21.33 20.59 -1.36
N TYR A 112 -20.31 21.19 -0.76
CA TYR A 112 -20.20 22.65 -0.67
C TYR A 112 -20.17 23.27 -2.07
N ILE A 113 -19.32 22.75 -2.97
CA ILE A 113 -19.26 23.24 -4.37
C ILE A 113 -20.61 23.09 -5.06
N ASN A 114 -21.29 21.96 -4.88
CA ASN A 114 -22.60 21.72 -5.49
C ASN A 114 -23.64 22.74 -5.03
N ALA A 115 -23.66 23.07 -3.73
CA ALA A 115 -24.57 24.08 -3.17
C ALA A 115 -24.29 25.47 -3.74
N VAL A 116 -23.02 25.88 -3.80
CA VAL A 116 -22.61 27.17 -4.37
C VAL A 116 -22.95 27.24 -5.86
N ALA A 117 -22.60 26.21 -6.64
CA ALA A 117 -22.89 26.13 -8.07
C ALA A 117 -24.39 26.14 -8.40
N SER A 118 -25.23 25.64 -7.49
CA SER A 118 -26.69 25.68 -7.64
C SER A 118 -27.29 27.05 -7.30
N SER A 119 -26.65 27.81 -6.42
CA SER A 119 -27.12 29.14 -5.98
C SER A 119 -26.66 30.29 -6.87
N ALA A 120 -25.50 30.15 -7.52
CA ALA A 120 -24.97 31.17 -8.41
C ALA A 120 -25.40 30.86 -9.85
N ASN A 121 -26.04 31.82 -10.54
CA ASN A 121 -26.14 31.81 -12.00
C ASN A 121 -24.70 31.91 -12.58
N ALA A 122 -24.02 30.78 -12.66
CA ALA A 122 -22.73 30.53 -13.32
C ALA A 122 -21.69 31.66 -13.19
N ILE A 123 -21.18 31.90 -11.97
CA ILE A 123 -19.84 32.50 -11.85
C ILE A 123 -18.86 31.34 -11.89
N THR A 124 -17.97 31.36 -12.88
CA THR A 124 -16.92 30.36 -13.12
C THR A 124 -16.05 30.20 -11.87
N ILE A 125 -16.39 29.22 -11.03
CA ILE A 125 -15.52 28.81 -9.92
C ILE A 125 -14.50 27.84 -10.51
N LYS A 126 -13.54 28.36 -11.32
CA LYS A 126 -12.25 27.71 -11.56
C LYS A 126 -11.36 28.46 -12.57
N PRO A 127 -10.05 28.47 -12.34
CA PRO A 127 -9.13 28.31 -13.44
C PRO A 127 -9.20 26.85 -13.90
N LEU A 128 -9.75 26.65 -15.09
CA LEU A 128 -9.79 25.35 -15.76
C LEU A 128 -8.40 25.08 -16.34
N GLY A 129 -8.00 23.80 -16.40
CA GLY A 129 -6.78 23.42 -17.11
C GLY A 129 -6.91 23.77 -18.59
N ASP A 130 -5.86 24.33 -19.17
CA ASP A 130 -5.80 24.55 -20.61
C ASP A 130 -5.08 23.37 -21.31
N ARG A 131 -4.85 23.46 -22.61
CA ARG A 131 -4.13 22.40 -23.35
C ARG A 131 -2.65 22.29 -22.96
N ASN A 132 -2.13 23.19 -22.13
CA ASN A 132 -0.76 23.15 -21.63
C ASN A 132 -0.67 22.58 -20.20
N SER A 133 -1.75 21.97 -19.68
CA SER A 133 -1.73 21.25 -18.41
C SER A 133 -0.64 20.17 -18.40
N ILE A 134 0.01 20.01 -17.24
CA ILE A 134 1.08 19.04 -17.03
C ILE A 134 0.53 17.61 -16.97
N PHE A 135 -0.68 17.47 -16.43
CA PHE A 135 -1.37 16.20 -16.25
C PHE A 135 -2.72 16.20 -16.96
N CYS A 136 -3.01 15.17 -17.75
CA CYS A 136 -4.38 14.77 -18.01
C CYS A 136 -4.80 13.75 -16.95
N VAL A 137 -5.82 14.07 -16.17
CA VAL A 137 -6.38 13.17 -15.16
C VAL A 137 -7.69 12.62 -15.69
N GLY A 138 -7.74 11.33 -15.96
CA GLY A 138 -8.95 10.63 -16.36
C GLY A 138 -9.54 9.85 -15.19
N ILE A 139 -10.81 10.08 -14.87
CA ILE A 139 -11.55 9.29 -13.88
C ILE A 139 -12.68 8.54 -14.58
N VAL A 140 -12.73 7.21 -14.42
CA VAL A 140 -13.86 6.40 -14.88
C VAL A 140 -14.84 6.23 -13.73
N SER A 141 -16.10 6.65 -13.91
CA SER A 141 -17.13 6.60 -12.86
C SER A 141 -18.35 5.79 -13.30
N ILE A 142 -18.53 4.64 -12.68
CA ILE A 142 -19.60 3.70 -13.01
C ILE A 142 -20.67 3.78 -11.92
N ALA A 143 -21.92 3.96 -12.32
CA ALA A 143 -23.08 3.85 -11.44
C ALA A 143 -23.07 2.51 -10.67
N ARG A 144 -23.03 2.58 -9.34
CA ARG A 144 -23.16 1.43 -8.43
C ARG A 144 -24.45 1.57 -7.63
N LYS A 145 -25.03 0.42 -7.26
CA LYS A 145 -26.22 0.39 -6.41
C LYS A 145 -25.85 0.89 -5.00
N ASP A 146 -26.65 1.81 -4.47
CA ASP A 146 -26.62 2.29 -3.08
C ASP A 146 -25.38 3.08 -2.62
N VAL A 147 -24.33 3.23 -3.44
CA VAL A 147 -23.11 3.97 -3.07
C VAL A 147 -22.56 4.80 -4.22
N SER A 148 -22.17 6.04 -3.93
CA SER A 148 -21.43 6.92 -4.85
C SER A 148 -20.09 7.29 -4.23
N TYR A 149 -19.00 6.88 -4.87
CA TYR A 149 -17.62 7.16 -4.41
C TYR A 149 -17.03 8.40 -5.08
N ILE A 150 -17.56 8.80 -6.23
CA ILE A 150 -16.94 9.81 -7.10
C ILE A 150 -16.80 11.19 -6.44
N GLU A 151 -17.73 11.58 -5.56
CA GLU A 151 -17.63 12.85 -4.83
C GLU A 151 -16.42 12.85 -3.90
N ALA A 152 -16.17 11.73 -3.23
CA ALA A 152 -15.03 11.59 -2.34
C ALA A 152 -13.72 11.62 -3.13
N THR A 153 -13.66 10.90 -4.26
CA THR A 153 -12.51 10.81 -5.17
C THR A 153 -12.16 12.14 -5.81
N VAL A 154 -13.12 12.79 -6.49
CA VAL A 154 -12.87 14.14 -7.08
C VAL A 154 -12.57 15.15 -5.98
N GLY A 155 -13.22 15.02 -4.83
CA GLY A 155 -12.97 15.85 -3.67
C GLY A 155 -11.53 15.73 -3.17
N SER A 156 -11.05 14.52 -2.88
CA SER A 156 -9.68 14.28 -2.40
C SER A 156 -8.62 14.70 -3.42
N LEU A 157 -8.90 14.53 -4.71
CA LEU A 157 -8.00 14.93 -5.78
C LEU A 157 -7.76 16.45 -5.78
N LEU A 158 -8.80 17.24 -5.54
CA LEU A 158 -8.80 18.68 -5.84
C LEU A 158 -8.78 19.60 -4.61
N MET A 159 -9.26 19.14 -3.45
CA MET A 159 -9.61 20.03 -2.33
C MET A 159 -8.45 20.81 -1.70
N ASP A 160 -7.22 20.28 -1.79
CA ASP A 160 -6.03 20.90 -1.20
C ASP A 160 -5.08 21.47 -2.26
N LEU A 161 -5.54 21.58 -3.52
CA LEU A 161 -4.78 22.24 -4.59
C LEU A 161 -5.01 23.75 -4.57
N SER A 162 -3.92 24.51 -4.66
CA SER A 162 -4.00 25.93 -4.97
C SER A 162 -4.51 26.16 -6.40
N PRO A 163 -4.99 27.38 -6.73
CA PRO A 163 -5.47 27.69 -8.08
C PRO A 163 -4.45 27.38 -9.19
N ARG A 164 -3.16 27.65 -8.95
CA ARG A 164 -2.08 27.35 -9.91
C ARG A 164 -1.85 25.85 -10.07
N GLU A 165 -1.96 25.09 -8.99
CA GLU A 165 -1.81 23.63 -9.05
C GLU A 165 -3.01 22.98 -9.72
N ARG A 166 -4.20 23.60 -9.62
CA ARG A 166 -5.37 23.17 -10.36
C ARG A 166 -5.23 23.39 -11.87
N GLU A 167 -4.57 24.46 -12.30
CA GLU A 167 -4.28 24.74 -13.74
C GLU A 167 -3.38 23.67 -14.38
N ASP A 168 -2.49 23.07 -13.60
CA ASP A 168 -1.65 21.96 -14.06
C ASP A 168 -2.44 20.70 -14.41
N LEU A 169 -3.72 20.61 -14.03
CA LEU A 169 -4.58 19.44 -14.24
C LEU A 169 -5.65 19.71 -15.30
N TYR A 170 -5.73 18.82 -16.29
CA TYR A 170 -6.89 18.67 -17.16
C TYR A 170 -7.69 17.44 -16.75
N LEU A 171 -8.77 17.63 -16.00
CA LEU A 171 -9.61 16.59 -15.44
C LEU A 171 -10.74 16.21 -16.39
N ILE A 172 -10.68 14.98 -16.90
CA ILE A 172 -11.74 14.31 -17.64
C ILE A 172 -12.49 13.36 -16.69
N LEU A 173 -13.77 13.62 -16.47
CA LEU A 173 -14.67 12.67 -15.80
C LEU A 173 -15.43 11.89 -16.87
N PHE A 174 -15.20 10.58 -16.95
CA PHE A 174 -15.88 9.70 -17.88
C PHE A 174 -17.00 8.95 -17.18
N ILE A 175 -18.21 9.07 -17.74
CA ILE A 175 -19.38 8.29 -17.35
C ILE A 175 -19.61 7.26 -18.47
N PRO A 176 -19.10 6.02 -18.32
CA PRO A 176 -19.04 5.03 -19.37
C PRO A 176 -20.33 4.21 -19.43
N HIS A 177 -21.47 4.89 -19.54
CA HIS A 177 -22.78 4.24 -19.63
C HIS A 177 -23.46 4.58 -20.95
N VAL A 178 -24.10 3.60 -21.58
CA VAL A 178 -24.90 3.86 -22.79
C VAL A 178 -26.03 4.85 -22.49
N ASP A 179 -26.69 4.69 -21.34
CA ASP A 179 -27.55 5.71 -20.75
C ASP A 179 -26.84 6.40 -19.57
N PRO A 180 -26.31 7.62 -19.73
CA PRO A 180 -25.57 8.29 -18.67
C PRO A 180 -26.47 8.77 -17.52
N THR A 181 -27.79 8.87 -17.73
CA THR A 181 -28.73 9.36 -16.71
C THR A 181 -28.87 8.43 -15.51
N ILE A 182 -28.48 7.16 -15.68
CA ILE A 182 -28.46 6.18 -14.58
C ILE A 182 -27.38 6.49 -13.54
N HIS A 183 -26.37 7.31 -13.89
CA HIS A 183 -25.31 7.67 -12.98
C HIS A 183 -25.79 8.72 -11.97
N PRO A 184 -25.75 8.45 -10.65
CA PRO A 184 -26.36 9.34 -9.64
C PRO A 184 -25.83 10.79 -9.68
N SER A 185 -24.56 10.95 -10.03
CA SER A 185 -23.95 12.28 -10.11
C SER A 185 -24.14 12.98 -11.45
N PHE A 186 -24.71 12.35 -12.50
CA PHE A 186 -24.76 12.90 -13.86
C PHE A 186 -25.36 14.31 -13.94
N GLU A 187 -26.46 14.55 -13.22
CA GLU A 187 -27.14 15.85 -13.19
C GLU A 187 -26.57 16.83 -12.16
N SER A 188 -25.54 16.44 -11.42
CA SER A 188 -24.99 17.26 -10.34
C SER A 188 -24.24 18.47 -10.88
N LYS A 189 -24.56 19.66 -10.37
CA LYS A 189 -23.94 20.92 -10.79
C LYS A 189 -22.46 21.02 -10.47
N TRP A 190 -22.01 20.28 -9.45
CA TRP A 190 -20.59 20.22 -9.13
C TRP A 190 -19.75 19.63 -10.26
N ILE A 191 -20.28 18.73 -11.10
CA ILE A 191 -19.50 18.10 -12.18
C ILE A 191 -18.99 19.19 -13.13
N SER A 192 -19.90 19.99 -13.71
CA SER A 192 -19.51 21.09 -14.60
C SER A 192 -18.67 22.16 -13.92
N ALA A 193 -18.85 22.33 -12.60
CA ALA A 193 -18.03 23.26 -11.83
C ALA A 193 -16.63 22.72 -11.55
N MET A 194 -16.42 21.40 -11.57
CA MET A 194 -15.20 20.77 -11.07
C MET A 194 -14.33 20.08 -12.12
N THR A 195 -14.91 19.66 -13.22
CA THR A 195 -14.23 18.89 -14.28
C THR A 195 -13.99 19.77 -15.50
N ASP A 196 -12.87 19.58 -16.19
CA ASP A 196 -12.58 20.32 -17.43
C ASP A 196 -13.33 19.71 -18.63
N ARG A 197 -13.59 18.40 -18.60
CA ARG A 197 -14.42 17.70 -19.58
C ARG A 197 -15.22 16.59 -18.91
N VAL A 198 -16.52 16.52 -19.23
CA VAL A 198 -17.32 15.31 -19.00
C VAL A 198 -17.29 14.51 -20.29
N LEU A 199 -16.73 13.31 -20.22
CA LEU A 199 -16.66 12.38 -21.35
C LEU A 199 -17.88 11.45 -21.30
N LEU A 200 -18.47 11.22 -22.47
CA LEU A 200 -19.53 10.26 -22.74
C LEU A 200 -19.15 9.47 -23.98
N TYR A 201 -19.81 8.33 -24.23
CA TYR A 201 -19.59 7.60 -25.47
C TYR A 201 -20.00 8.43 -26.68
N ASN A 202 -19.04 8.59 -27.59
CA ASN A 202 -19.24 9.05 -28.95
C ASN A 202 -18.61 8.00 -29.87
N VAL A 203 -19.38 6.97 -30.19
CA VAL A 203 -18.99 5.77 -30.93
C VAL A 203 -20.07 5.40 -31.95
N THR A 204 -19.79 4.46 -32.83
CA THR A 204 -20.75 4.04 -33.86
C THR A 204 -21.97 3.34 -33.25
N ALA A 205 -23.09 3.28 -33.99
CA ALA A 205 -24.29 2.60 -33.52
C ALA A 205 -24.04 1.11 -33.18
N ALA A 206 -23.21 0.43 -33.99
CA ALA A 206 -22.83 -0.96 -33.74
C ALA A 206 -22.03 -1.12 -32.43
N GLU A 207 -21.15 -0.17 -32.12
CA GLU A 207 -20.41 -0.16 -30.84
C GLU A 207 -21.33 0.15 -29.66
N ILE A 208 -22.31 1.05 -29.82
CA ILE A 208 -23.33 1.30 -28.79
C ILE A 208 -24.14 0.04 -28.48
N ASP A 209 -24.54 -0.72 -29.51
CA ASP A 209 -25.29 -1.95 -29.30
C ASP A 209 -24.44 -3.01 -28.58
N HIS A 210 -23.16 -3.15 -28.96
CA HIS A 210 -22.21 -4.01 -28.25
C HIS A 210 -22.01 -3.59 -26.78
N LEU A 211 -21.85 -2.29 -26.52
CA LEU A 211 -21.72 -1.77 -25.15
C LEU A 211 -22.97 -2.04 -24.31
N ARG A 212 -24.16 -1.96 -24.92
CA ARG A 212 -25.42 -2.29 -24.26
C ARG A 212 -25.48 -3.78 -23.89
N GLU A 213 -24.99 -4.66 -24.75
CA GLU A 213 -24.86 -6.09 -24.44
C GLU A 213 -23.89 -6.35 -23.28
N LEU A 214 -22.78 -5.61 -23.23
CA LEU A 214 -21.81 -5.70 -22.15
C LEU A 214 -22.32 -5.16 -20.80
N GLU A 215 -23.24 -4.20 -20.81
CA GLU A 215 -23.90 -3.63 -19.63
C GLU A 215 -25.02 -4.49 -19.06
N ASN A 216 -25.64 -5.34 -19.89
CA ASN A 216 -26.74 -6.20 -19.48
C ASN A 216 -26.31 -7.29 -18.49
N GLU A 217 -27.30 -7.88 -17.80
CA GLU A 217 -27.07 -9.01 -16.90
C GLU A 217 -26.37 -10.17 -17.63
N GLY A 218 -25.25 -10.63 -17.07
CA GLY A 218 -24.41 -11.67 -17.70
C GLY A 218 -23.40 -11.14 -18.72
N GLY A 219 -23.37 -9.83 -18.98
CA GLY A 219 -22.38 -9.17 -19.81
C GLY A 219 -20.95 -9.25 -19.25
N SER A 220 -19.96 -9.06 -20.13
CA SER A 220 -18.54 -9.16 -19.78
C SER A 220 -18.01 -7.86 -19.18
N PHE A 221 -18.07 -7.75 -17.85
CA PHE A 221 -17.49 -6.62 -17.11
C PHE A 221 -16.01 -6.37 -17.44
N ARG A 222 -15.25 -7.45 -17.73
CA ARG A 222 -13.83 -7.34 -18.05
C ARG A 222 -13.61 -6.68 -19.41
N GLU A 223 -14.39 -7.07 -20.40
CA GLU A 223 -14.29 -6.49 -21.74
C GLU A 223 -14.72 -5.03 -21.73
N LYS A 224 -15.85 -4.73 -21.08
CA LYS A 224 -16.31 -3.35 -20.89
C LYS A 224 -15.25 -2.51 -20.20
N GLY A 225 -14.73 -2.94 -19.05
CA GLY A 225 -13.71 -2.18 -18.32
C GLY A 225 -12.45 -1.89 -19.15
N LEU A 226 -12.02 -2.82 -20.01
CA LEU A 226 -10.90 -2.57 -20.94
C LEU A 226 -11.27 -1.55 -22.02
N PHE A 227 -12.47 -1.64 -22.59
CA PHE A 227 -12.98 -0.66 -23.54
C PHE A 227 -13.02 0.73 -22.91
N ASP A 228 -13.62 0.86 -21.73
CA ASP A 228 -13.78 2.11 -20.98
C ASP A 228 -12.42 2.75 -20.71
N TYR A 229 -11.46 1.95 -20.24
CA TYR A 229 -10.11 2.40 -19.95
C TYR A 229 -9.39 2.91 -21.20
N VAL A 230 -9.47 2.17 -22.32
CA VAL A 230 -8.85 2.56 -23.59
C VAL A 230 -9.52 3.83 -24.15
N TYR A 231 -10.85 3.93 -24.04
CA TYR A 231 -11.60 5.09 -24.52
C TYR A 231 -11.18 6.37 -23.79
N LEU A 232 -11.12 6.33 -22.46
CA LEU A 232 -10.67 7.47 -21.66
C LEU A 232 -9.18 7.78 -21.86
N LEU A 233 -8.33 6.76 -21.98
CA LEU A 233 -6.90 6.95 -22.22
C LEU A 233 -6.65 7.70 -23.54
N LYS A 234 -7.38 7.34 -24.61
CA LYS A 234 -7.34 8.06 -25.90
C LYS A 234 -7.80 9.51 -25.73
N ALA A 235 -8.90 9.74 -25.00
CA ALA A 235 -9.38 11.08 -24.73
C ALA A 235 -8.35 11.93 -23.96
N CYS A 236 -7.58 11.33 -23.04
CA CYS A 236 -6.48 12.02 -22.37
C CYS A 236 -5.28 12.27 -23.30
N GLN A 237 -4.96 11.33 -24.17
CA GLN A 237 -3.88 11.48 -25.15
C GLN A 237 -4.14 12.66 -26.11
N GLU A 238 -5.40 12.88 -26.50
CA GLU A 238 -5.82 14.02 -27.33
C GLU A 238 -5.55 15.39 -26.69
N ILE A 239 -5.47 15.46 -25.36
CA ILE A 239 -5.17 16.71 -24.64
C ILE A 239 -3.72 17.15 -24.89
N GLY A 240 -2.81 16.21 -25.13
CA GLY A 240 -1.39 16.51 -25.35
C GLY A 240 -0.60 16.84 -24.08
N ALA A 241 -1.17 16.57 -22.90
CA ALA A 241 -0.46 16.72 -21.64
C ALA A 241 0.76 15.76 -21.58
N PRO A 242 1.90 16.18 -21.01
CA PRO A 242 3.09 15.33 -20.91
C PRO A 242 2.89 14.04 -20.10
N HIS A 243 1.94 14.05 -19.15
CA HIS A 243 1.64 12.91 -18.29
C HIS A 243 0.15 12.63 -18.25
N THR A 244 -0.22 11.35 -18.24
CA THR A 244 -1.61 10.90 -18.05
C THR A 244 -1.73 10.14 -16.73
N ILE A 245 -2.74 10.48 -15.94
CA ILE A 245 -3.11 9.83 -14.69
C ILE A 245 -4.49 9.22 -14.88
N MET A 246 -4.60 7.91 -14.72
CA MET A 246 -5.88 7.20 -14.79
C MET A 246 -6.29 6.79 -13.37
N VAL A 247 -7.48 7.17 -12.95
CA VAL A 247 -7.99 6.99 -11.58
C VAL A 247 -9.35 6.28 -11.64
N GLU A 248 -9.58 5.33 -10.74
CA GLU A 248 -10.89 4.69 -10.56
C GLU A 248 -11.76 5.56 -9.62
N ASP A 249 -13.08 5.48 -9.76
CA ASP A 249 -14.03 6.30 -8.97
C ASP A 249 -14.04 6.01 -7.46
N ASP A 250 -13.33 4.98 -6.99
CA ASP A 250 -13.20 4.59 -5.58
C ASP A 250 -11.76 4.69 -5.03
N VAL A 251 -10.90 5.45 -5.72
CA VAL A 251 -9.55 5.78 -5.25
C VAL A 251 -9.55 7.13 -4.53
N LEU A 252 -8.81 7.22 -3.42
CA LEU A 252 -8.67 8.47 -2.66
C LEU A 252 -7.22 8.93 -2.66
N GLU A 253 -7.02 10.19 -3.03
CA GLU A 253 -5.72 10.83 -2.97
C GLU A 253 -5.35 11.21 -1.54
N MET A 254 -4.10 10.95 -1.19
CA MET A 254 -3.51 11.38 0.08
C MET A 254 -3.09 12.86 0.04
N ASP A 255 -3.06 13.51 1.20
CA ASP A 255 -2.76 14.94 1.35
C ASP A 255 -1.39 15.32 0.78
N GLY A 256 -1.33 16.11 -0.28
CA GLY A 256 -0.08 16.47 -0.97
C GLY A 256 0.36 15.45 -2.03
N TRP A 257 -0.57 14.64 -2.56
CA TRP A 257 -0.32 13.73 -3.68
C TRP A 257 0.33 14.44 -4.87
N TYR A 258 -0.10 15.66 -5.18
CA TYR A 258 0.33 16.42 -6.34
C TYR A 258 1.85 16.68 -6.31
N HIS A 259 2.37 17.22 -5.20
CA HIS A 259 3.81 17.47 -5.05
C HIS A 259 4.63 16.18 -5.05
N ARG A 260 4.14 15.15 -4.35
CA ARG A 260 4.83 13.85 -4.32
C ARG A 260 4.89 13.21 -5.70
N THR A 261 3.83 13.35 -6.49
CA THR A 261 3.77 12.83 -7.86
C THR A 261 4.74 13.59 -8.77
N LYS A 262 4.74 14.93 -8.75
CA LYS A 262 5.69 15.73 -9.54
C LYS A 262 7.14 15.42 -9.16
N GLN A 263 7.44 15.32 -7.87
CA GLN A 263 8.78 14.96 -7.41
C GLN A 263 9.17 13.55 -7.85
N ALA A 264 8.27 12.58 -7.72
CA ALA A 264 8.52 11.20 -8.15
C ALA A 264 8.79 11.11 -9.67
N LEU A 265 8.11 11.91 -10.50
CA LEU A 265 8.37 11.97 -11.93
C LEU A 265 9.76 12.55 -12.25
N VAL A 266 10.18 13.61 -11.55
CA VAL A 266 11.53 14.17 -11.68
C VAL A 266 12.59 13.14 -11.28
N ASP A 267 12.38 12.44 -10.17
CA ASP A 267 13.31 11.42 -9.70
C ASP A 267 13.35 10.21 -10.64
N ALA A 268 12.20 9.81 -11.19
CA ALA A 268 12.13 8.73 -12.17
C ALA A 268 12.85 9.10 -13.49
N ASP A 269 12.67 10.32 -13.99
CA ASP A 269 13.36 10.81 -15.19
C ASP A 269 14.89 10.84 -14.99
N ARG A 270 15.33 11.35 -13.82
CA ARG A 270 16.74 11.34 -13.44
C ARG A 270 17.32 9.92 -13.36
N GLN A 271 16.58 8.98 -12.78
CA GLN A 271 17.02 7.59 -12.67
C GLN A 271 17.06 6.90 -14.04
N THR A 272 16.05 7.13 -14.87
CA THR A 272 15.96 6.59 -16.24
C THR A 272 17.14 7.10 -17.08
N SER A 273 17.43 8.39 -17.00
CA SER A 273 18.58 9.02 -17.66
C SER A 273 19.93 8.41 -17.21
N ARG A 274 20.10 8.16 -15.90
CA ARG A 274 21.32 7.53 -15.36
C ARG A 274 21.52 6.10 -15.83
N LEU A 275 20.43 5.39 -16.12
CA LEU A 275 20.47 4.03 -16.68
C LEU A 275 20.72 4.02 -18.20
N GLY A 276 20.82 5.19 -18.85
CA GLY A 276 20.95 5.31 -20.29
C GLY A 276 19.69 4.89 -21.06
N ALA A 277 18.55 4.79 -20.37
CA ALA A 277 17.27 4.47 -20.98
C ALA A 277 16.55 5.75 -21.44
N SER A 278 15.76 5.64 -22.50
CA SER A 278 14.99 6.75 -23.08
C SER A 278 13.47 6.49 -23.07
N LEU A 279 13.02 5.42 -22.41
CA LEU A 279 11.65 4.92 -22.53
C LEU A 279 10.73 5.39 -21.40
N TYR A 280 9.44 5.37 -21.73
CA TYR A 280 8.30 5.77 -20.90
C TYR A 280 8.21 4.96 -19.59
N LEU A 281 7.81 5.64 -18.51
CA LEU A 281 7.46 4.99 -17.25
C LEU A 281 5.95 4.69 -17.24
N TYR A 282 5.58 3.41 -17.38
CA TYR A 282 4.24 2.95 -17.00
C TYR A 282 4.28 2.41 -15.58
N LEU A 283 3.67 3.15 -14.65
CA LEU A 283 3.63 2.77 -13.24
C LEU A 283 2.21 2.44 -12.81
N ARG A 284 1.99 1.17 -12.46
CA ARG A 284 0.73 0.71 -11.90
C ARG A 284 0.85 0.73 -10.36
N LEU A 285 0.38 1.81 -9.72
CA LEU A 285 0.44 1.98 -8.26
C LEU A 285 -0.66 1.17 -7.58
N PHE A 286 -0.39 -0.11 -7.28
CA PHE A 286 -1.26 -0.93 -6.44
C PHE A 286 -0.43 -1.39 -5.24
N TYR A 287 -0.68 -0.80 -4.09
CA TYR A 287 -0.02 -1.23 -2.87
C TYR A 287 -0.70 -2.49 -2.36
N THR A 288 -0.15 -3.65 -2.72
CA THR A 288 -0.68 -4.94 -2.25
C THR A 288 -0.11 -5.27 -0.88
N GLN A 289 -0.92 -5.88 -0.03
CA GLN A 289 -0.52 -6.29 1.33
C GLN A 289 0.69 -7.23 1.34
N GLY A 290 0.95 -7.95 0.25
CA GLY A 290 2.11 -8.84 0.10
C GLY A 290 3.45 -8.13 -0.05
N LEU A 291 3.47 -6.80 -0.23
CA LEU A 291 4.69 -5.98 -0.28
C LEU A 291 5.01 -5.33 1.07
N LEU A 292 4.21 -5.59 2.11
CA LEU A 292 4.55 -5.26 3.49
C LEU A 292 5.40 -6.41 4.05
N GLY A 293 6.52 -6.13 4.72
CA GLY A 293 7.32 -7.14 5.41
C GLY A 293 8.79 -7.17 4.99
N TRP A 294 9.44 -8.31 5.26
CA TRP A 294 10.85 -8.53 4.93
C TRP A 294 11.01 -8.74 3.43
N ASN A 295 11.44 -7.69 2.73
CA ASN A 295 11.65 -7.73 1.30
C ASN A 295 12.94 -8.49 0.97
N SER A 296 12.86 -9.41 0.02
CA SER A 296 14.02 -10.21 -0.42
C SER A 296 15.14 -9.33 -1.00
N GLU A 297 14.77 -8.16 -1.50
CA GLU A 297 15.62 -7.12 -2.07
C GLU A 297 16.56 -6.50 -1.03
N GLU A 298 16.14 -6.47 0.24
CA GLU A 298 16.84 -5.79 1.34
C GLU A 298 17.49 -6.77 2.33
N TRP A 299 17.59 -8.06 1.96
CA TRP A 299 18.06 -9.14 2.84
C TRP A 299 19.44 -8.86 3.46
N PHE A 300 20.34 -8.25 2.70
CA PHE A 300 21.70 -7.96 3.14
C PHE A 300 21.71 -6.89 4.25
N ILE A 301 20.84 -5.89 4.13
CA ILE A 301 20.67 -4.86 5.16
C ILE A 301 20.14 -5.51 6.44
N TYR A 302 19.12 -6.37 6.33
CA TYR A 302 18.58 -7.08 7.48
C TYR A 302 19.63 -7.97 8.17
N LEU A 303 20.45 -8.68 7.39
CA LEU A 303 21.54 -9.49 7.92
C LEU A 303 22.58 -8.63 8.66
N LEU A 304 23.02 -7.53 8.04
CA LEU A 304 24.04 -6.65 8.62
C LEU A 304 23.54 -6.01 9.93
N CYS A 305 22.31 -5.53 9.96
CA CYS A 305 21.67 -5.02 11.18
C CYS A 305 21.56 -6.12 12.26
N SER A 306 21.18 -7.33 11.88
CA SER A 306 21.06 -8.46 12.83
C SER A 306 22.40 -8.84 13.45
N VAL A 307 23.45 -8.94 12.64
CA VAL A 307 24.82 -9.22 13.11
C VAL A 307 25.31 -8.10 14.03
N ALA A 308 25.08 -6.83 13.68
CA ALA A 308 25.46 -5.69 14.50
C ALA A 308 24.82 -5.73 15.89
N VAL A 309 23.53 -6.06 15.97
CA VAL A 309 22.81 -6.20 17.25
C VAL A 309 23.39 -7.35 18.10
N ILE A 310 23.62 -8.51 17.50
CA ILE A 310 24.21 -9.67 18.19
C ILE A 310 25.60 -9.34 18.72
N ALA A 311 26.44 -8.69 17.90
CA ALA A 311 27.79 -8.30 18.29
C ALA A 311 27.79 -7.29 19.46
N ALA A 312 26.86 -6.33 19.46
CA ALA A 312 26.71 -5.37 20.55
C ALA A 312 26.30 -6.06 21.87
N ILE A 313 25.33 -6.98 21.82
CA ILE A 313 24.91 -7.76 22.99
C ILE A 313 26.07 -8.62 23.51
N TRP A 314 26.79 -9.29 22.61
CA TRP A 314 27.93 -10.11 23.01
C TRP A 314 29.06 -9.26 23.63
N GLY A 315 29.39 -8.12 23.04
CA GLY A 315 30.39 -7.18 23.55
C GLY A 315 30.04 -6.65 24.95
N THR A 316 28.78 -6.30 25.19
CA THR A 316 28.34 -5.84 26.53
C THR A 316 28.42 -6.96 27.58
N LEU A 317 28.08 -8.20 27.23
CA LEU A 317 28.22 -9.35 28.14
C LEU A 317 29.68 -9.68 28.46
N VAL A 318 30.58 -9.62 27.47
CA VAL A 318 32.01 -9.89 27.67
C VAL A 318 32.66 -8.81 28.54
N THR A 319 32.35 -7.54 28.27
CA THR A 319 32.90 -6.40 29.04
C THR A 319 32.41 -6.42 30.48
N THR A 320 31.11 -6.59 30.73
CA THR A 320 30.56 -6.70 32.09
C THR A 320 31.13 -7.91 32.85
N ARG A 321 31.29 -9.06 32.20
CA ARG A 321 31.96 -10.23 32.80
C ARG A 321 33.41 -9.92 33.17
N ARG A 322 34.19 -9.33 32.26
CA ARG A 322 35.60 -8.96 32.53
C ARG A 322 35.72 -7.98 33.71
N SER A 323 34.89 -6.94 33.76
CA SER A 323 34.87 -5.98 34.86
C SER A 323 34.49 -6.62 36.20
N SER A 324 33.56 -7.58 36.20
CA SER A 324 33.16 -8.30 37.41
C SER A 324 34.25 -9.24 37.96
N ILE A 325 35.12 -9.78 37.10
CA ILE A 325 36.26 -10.62 37.50
C ILE A 325 37.38 -9.75 38.06
N LEU A 326 37.70 -8.63 37.40
CA LEU A 326 38.73 -7.70 37.85
C LEU A 326 38.38 -7.03 39.19
N GLY A 327 37.11 -6.69 39.42
CA GLY A 327 36.65 -6.11 40.69
C GLY A 327 36.62 -7.08 41.89
N LYS A 328 36.77 -8.39 41.68
CA LYS A 328 36.91 -9.39 42.75
C LYS A 328 38.38 -9.69 43.11
N ALA A 329 39.33 -9.19 42.32
CA ALA A 329 40.76 -9.42 42.49
C ALA A 329 41.50 -8.26 43.18
N SER A 330 40.77 -7.22 43.59
CA SER A 330 41.21 -6.10 44.44
C SER A 330 40.63 -6.25 45.84
#